data_AF-A0A607JZY4-F1
#
_entry.id   AF-A0A607JZY4-F1
#
_cell.length_a   1.000
_cell.length_b   1.000
_cell.length_c   1.000
_cell.angle_alpha   90.00
_cell.angle_beta   90.00
_cell.angle_gamma   90.00
#
_symmetry.space_group_name_H-M   'P 1'
#
loop_
_entity.id
_entity.type
_entity.pdbx_description
1 polymer ?
#
loop_
_entity_poly.entity_id
_entity_poly.type
_entity_poly.pdbx_seq_one_letter_code
_entity_poly.pdbx_strand_id
1 'polypeptide(L)' 'MVNWMLAAIKCIGVGWILLTFFIVLRSYISLVNGGKDPFSTLFGAAFTWVLIGIVPVAIAKMAWRFIN' A
#
# COMPACT_ATOMS: atom_id res chain seq x y z
N MET A 1 -18.89 -7.72 -20.42
CA MET A 1 -17.64 -8.37 -19.98
C MET A 1 -16.59 -7.37 -19.46
N VAL A 2 -16.37 -6.23 -20.13
CA VAL A 2 -15.34 -5.23 -19.75
C VAL A 2 -15.53 -4.63 -18.35
N ASN A 3 -16.77 -4.39 -17.90
CA ASN A 3 -17.04 -3.81 -16.57
C ASN A 3 -16.60 -4.72 -15.40
N TRP A 4 -16.73 -6.04 -15.56
CA TRP A 4 -16.31 -7.01 -14.53
C TRP A 4 -14.79 -7.09 -14.40
N MET A 5 -14.07 -6.97 -15.52
CA MET A 5 -12.61 -6.94 -15.53
C MET A 5 -12.06 -5.67 -14.85
N LEU A 6 -12.66 -4.51 -15.12
CA LEU A 6 -12.33 -3.26 -14.44
C LEU A 6 -12.63 -3.31 -12.94
N ALA A 7 -13.73 -3.95 -12.54
CA ALA A 7 -14.05 -4.14 -11.13
C ALA A 7 -13.02 -5.04 -10.42
N ALA A 8 -12.62 -6.15 -11.06
CA ALA A 8 -11.60 -7.05 -10.51
C ALA A 8 -10.25 -6.35 -10.30
N ILE A 9 -9.79 -5.55 -11.27
CA ILE A 9 -8.52 -4.80 -11.17
C ILE A 9 -8.57 -3.79 -10.02
N LYS A 10 -9.69 -3.09 -9.84
CA LYS A 10 -9.88 -2.18 -8.70
C LYS A 10 -9.82 -2.92 -7.37
N CYS A 11 -10.48 -4.07 -7.26
CA CYS A 11 -10.43 -4.90 -6.05
C CYS A 11 -9.02 -5.39 -5.74
N ILE A 12 -8.24 -5.79 -6.76
CA ILE A 12 -6.84 -6.20 -6.58
C ILE A 12 -5.99 -5.04 -6.09
N GLY A 13 -6.13 -3.84 -6.69
CA GLY A 13 -5.40 -2.65 -6.25
C GLY A 13 -5.72 -2.23 -4.82
N VAL A 14 -7.00 -2.24 -4.45
CA VAL A 14 -7.43 -1.94 -3.07
C VAL A 14 -6.95 -3.02 -2.10
N GLY A 15 -7.06 -4.29 -2.49
CA GLY A 15 -6.56 -5.43 -1.72
C GLY A 15 -5.06 -5.34 -1.45
N TRP A 16 -4.27 -4.93 -2.44
CA TRP A 16 -2.82 -4.72 -2.30
C TRP A 16 -2.48 -3.64 -1.27
N ILE A 17 -3.15 -2.48 -1.37
CA ILE A 17 -2.94 -1.34 -0.46
C ILE A 17 -3.29 -1.73 0.99
N LEU A 18 -4.40 -2.45 1.18
CA LEU A 18 -4.82 -2.94 2.50
C LEU A 18 -3.84 -3.98 3.06
N LEU A 19 -3.41 -4.94 2.24
CA LEU A 19 -2.52 -6.02 2.66
C LEU A 19 -1.16 -5.45 3.11
N THR A 20 -0.59 -4.56 2.31
CA THR A 20 0.65 -3.85 2.66
C THR A 20 0.48 -2.96 3.90
N PHE A 21 -0.69 -2.35 4.10
CA PHE A 21 -0.99 -1.58 5.30
C PHE A 21 -0.90 -2.41 6.58
N PHE A 22 -1.55 -3.57 6.62
CA PHE A 22 -1.50 -4.45 7.80
C PHE A 22 -0.10 -4.99 8.08
N ILE A 23 0.68 -5.30 7.04
CA ILE A 23 2.07 -5.72 7.21
C ILE A 23 2.90 -4.62 7.87
N VAL A 24 2.80 -3.39 7.36
CA VAL A 24 3.55 -2.25 7.91
C VAL A 24 3.06 -1.89 9.31
N LEU A 25 1.76 -1.95 9.58
CA LEU A 25 1.19 -1.72 10.90
C LEU A 25 1.71 -2.74 11.92
N ARG A 26 1.75 -4.02 11.56
CA ARG A 26 2.30 -5.08 12.42
C ARG A 26 3.79 -4.86 12.70
N SER A 27 4.54 -4.45 11.68
CA SER A 27 5.95 -4.08 11.83
C SER A 27 6.10 -2.90 12.80
N TYR A 28 5.34 -1.82 12.60
CA TYR A 28 5.31 -0.66 13.49
C TYR A 28 5.06 -1.05 14.95
N ILE A 29 4.00 -1.83 15.22
CA ILE A 29 3.67 -2.29 16.59
C ILE A 29 4.84 -3.07 17.19
N SER A 30 5.46 -3.97 16.42
CA SER A 30 6.62 -4.74 16.88
C SER A 30 7.81 -3.84 17.22
N LEU A 31 8.11 -2.84 16.38
CA LEU A 31 9.23 -1.92 16.60
C LEU A 31 9.00 -1.01 17.82
N VAL A 32 7.78 -0.50 18.01
CA VAL A 32 7.44 0.34 19.18
C VAL A 32 7.45 -0.47 20.47
N ASN A 33 6.92 -1.70 20.45
CA ASN A 33 7.00 -2.61 21.59
C ASN A 33 8.45 -3.02 21.91
N GLY A 34 9.35 -2.98 20.93
CA GLY A 34 10.79 -3.16 21.11
C GLY A 34 11.51 -1.94 21.70
N GLY A 35 10.79 -0.87 22.05
CA GLY A 35 11.34 0.32 22.70
C GLY A 35 11.82 1.43 21.76
N LYS A 36 11.54 1.35 20.45
CA LYS A 36 11.83 2.47 19.52
C LYS A 36 10.84 3.61 19.71
N ASP A 37 11.32 4.84 19.48
CA ASP A 37 10.50 6.04 19.49
C ASP A 37 9.27 5.92 18.58
N PRO A 38 8.05 6.08 19.12
CA PRO A 38 6.82 5.87 18.37
C PRO A 38 6.65 6.90 17.24
N PHE A 39 6.98 8.17 17.47
CA PHE A 39 6.82 9.23 16.46
C PHE A 39 7.73 9.02 15.24
N SER A 40 9.02 8.74 15.48
CA SER A 40 9.99 8.46 14.41
C SER A 40 9.63 7.19 13.64
N THR A 41 9.23 6.14 14.37
CA THR A 41 8.83 4.86 13.78
C THR A 41 7.54 4.98 12.98
N LEU A 42 6.58 5.81 13.42
CA LEU A 42 5.33 6.07 12.71
C LEU A 42 5.59 6.78 11.38
N PHE A 43 6.48 7.78 11.37
CA PHE A 43 6.86 8.48 10.14
C PHE A 43 7.54 7.52 9.14
N GLY A 44 8.49 6.71 9.61
CA GLY A 44 9.16 5.69 8.80
C GLY A 44 8.19 4.63 8.26
N ALA A 45 7.26 4.17 9.08
CA ALA A 45 6.23 3.21 8.70
C ALA A 45 5.27 3.81 7.66
N ALA A 46 4.77 5.02 7.87
CA ALA A 46 3.91 5.72 6.92
C ALA A 46 4.61 5.91 5.56
N PHE A 47 5.86 6.36 5.57
CA PHE A 47 6.65 6.55 4.36
C PHE A 47 6.88 5.21 3.63
N THR A 48 7.22 4.16 4.37
CA THR A 48 7.40 2.81 3.82
C THR A 48 6.11 2.30 3.17
N TRP A 49 4.97 2.47 3.85
CA TRP A 49 3.67 2.04 3.32
C TRP A 49 3.28 2.79 2.04
N VAL A 50 3.51 4.10 1.97
CA VAL A 50 3.27 4.87 0.75
C VAL A 50 4.10 4.32 -0.42
N LEU A 51 5.38 4.03 -0.19
CA LEU A 51 6.28 3.52 -1.22
C LEU A 51 5.91 2.11 -1.71
N ILE A 52 5.53 1.19 -0.82
CA ILE A 52 5.27 -0.21 -1.22
C ILE A 52 3.79 -0.47 -1.55
N GLY A 53 2.88 0.26 -0.91
CA GLY A 53 1.44 0.11 -1.07
C GLY A 53 0.89 0.98 -2.20
N ILE A 54 1.18 2.28 -2.18
CA ILE A 54 0.55 3.26 -3.07
C ILE A 54 1.29 3.39 -4.40
N VAL A 55 2.62 3.50 -4.38
CA VAL A 55 3.40 3.76 -5.60
C VAL A 55 3.19 2.69 -6.69
N PRO A 56 3.19 1.38 -6.41
CA PRO A 56 2.97 0.37 -7.44
C PRO A 56 1.58 0.48 -8.10
N VAL A 57 0.55 0.77 -7.29
CA VAL A 57 -0.83 0.95 -7.79
C VAL A 57 -0.94 2.23 -8.62
N ALA A 58 -0.26 3.31 -8.21
CA ALA A 58 -0.21 4.54 -8.97
C ALA A 58 0.51 4.36 -10.32
N ILE A 59 1.64 3.65 -10.34
CA ILE A 59 2.37 3.31 -11.57
C ILE A 59 1.49 2.46 -12.49
N ALA A 60 0.84 1.41 -11.98
CA ALA A 60 -0.05 0.58 -12.79
C ALA A 60 -1.22 1.39 -13.38
N LYS A 61 -1.79 2.31 -12.60
CA LYS A 61 -2.86 3.20 -13.06
C LYS A 61 -2.38 4.20 -14.11
N MET A 62 -1.16 4.74 -13.97
CA MET A 62 -0.56 5.61 -14.99
C MET A 62 -0.22 4.83 -16.26
N ALA A 63 0.39 3.65 -16.15
CA ALA A 63 0.69 2.78 -17.29
C ALA A 63 -0.56 2.45 -18.11
N TRP A 64 -1.69 2.17 -17.45
CA TRP A 64 -2.96 1.92 -18.14
C TRP A 64 -3.49 3.14 -18.91
N ARG A 65 -3.20 4.36 -18.46
CA ARG A 65 -3.55 5.60 -19.19
C ARG A 65 -2.70 5.82 -20.44
N PHE A 66 -1.55 5.17 -20.58
CA PHE A 66 -0.75 5.24 -21.81
C PHE A 66 -1.19 4.23 -22.87
N ILE A 67 -1.78 3.12 -22.44
CA ILE A 67 -2.21 2.03 -23.32
C ILE A 67 -3.62 2.29 -23.88
N ASN A 68 -4.45 3.06 -23.17
CA ASN A 68 -5.81 3.41 -23.55
C ASN A 68 -5.90 4.79 -24.18
#